data_AF-A0A919SJ58-F1
#
_entry.id   AF-A0A919SJ58-F1
#
_cell.length_a   1.000
_cell.length_b   1.000
_cell.length_c   1.000
_cell.angle_alpha   90.00
_cell.angle_beta   90.00
_cell.angle_gamma   90.00
#
_symmetry.space_group_name_H-M   'P 1'
#
loop_
_entity.id
_entity.type
_entity.pdbx_description
1 polymer ?
#
loop_
_entity_poly.entity_id
_entity_poly.type
_entity_poly.pdbx_seq_one_letter_code
_entity_poly.pdbx_strand_id
1 'polypeptide(L)'
;MLTAGGDDHPWPQPQLLPAAWLGQLDRREPQAYVQVAPLPVVDMVVDQAYERGRYRHPVRHLRLRTDLAPDDVELWRPAGAR
;
A
#
# COMPACT_ATOMS: atom_id res chain seq x y z
N MET A 1 17.20 -1.49 -5.54
CA MET A 1 16.91 -0.19 -6.18
C MET A 1 15.45 -0.21 -6.64
N LEU A 2 14.70 0.88 -6.49
CA LEU A 2 13.31 0.96 -6.94
C LEU A 2 13.27 1.38 -8.42
N THR A 3 12.36 0.78 -9.19
CA THR A 3 12.12 1.12 -10.60
C THR A 3 10.74 1.75 -10.75
N ALA A 4 10.56 2.61 -11.75
CA ALA A 4 9.27 3.26 -12.01
C ALA A 4 8.18 2.22 -12.32
N GLY A 5 6.95 2.51 -11.88
CA GLY A 5 5.77 1.75 -12.27
C GLY A 5 5.45 1.94 -13.76
N GLY A 6 4.96 0.89 -14.42
CA GLY A 6 4.46 0.97 -15.80
C GLY A 6 3.00 1.40 -15.87
N ASP A 7 2.46 1.49 -17.08
CA ASP A 7 1.06 1.91 -17.32
C ASP A 7 0.03 0.93 -16.72
N ASP A 8 0.40 -0.34 -16.58
CA ASP A 8 -0.44 -1.38 -15.95
C ASP A 8 -0.38 -1.37 -14.41
N HIS A 9 0.15 -0.32 -13.80
CA HIS A 9 0.26 -0.24 -12.35
C HIS A 9 -1.14 -0.20 -11.70
N PRO A 10 -1.40 -1.00 -10.65
CA PRO A 10 -2.75 -1.15 -10.09
C PRO A 10 -3.29 0.11 -9.36
N TRP A 11 -2.44 1.11 -9.12
CA TRP A 11 -2.85 2.35 -8.48
C TRP A 11 -3.33 3.41 -9.49
N PRO A 12 -4.34 4.24 -9.14
CA PRO A 12 -4.96 5.17 -10.09
C PRO A 12 -4.02 6.27 -10.59
N GLN A 13 -4.08 6.58 -11.87
CA GLN A 13 -3.53 7.82 -12.43
C GLN A 13 -4.59 8.94 -12.40
N PRO A 14 -4.21 10.24 -12.27
CA PRO A 14 -2.85 10.76 -12.06
C PRO A 14 -2.33 10.47 -10.64
N GLN A 15 -1.02 10.59 -10.43
CA GLN A 15 -0.34 10.24 -9.17
C GLN A 15 -0.56 11.27 -8.05
N LEU A 16 -1.84 11.52 -7.74
CA LEU A 16 -2.31 12.42 -6.70
C LEU A 16 -3.30 11.69 -5.80
N LEU A 17 -2.99 11.62 -4.50
CA LEU A 17 -3.91 11.17 -3.48
C LEU A 17 -4.76 12.37 -2.99
N PRO A 18 -6.02 12.15 -2.59
CA PRO A 18 -6.80 13.17 -1.91
C PRO A 18 -6.07 13.76 -0.70
N ALA A 19 -6.27 15.05 -0.41
CA ALA A 19 -5.49 15.77 0.58
C ALA A 19 -5.48 15.12 1.98
N ALA A 20 -6.64 14.64 2.42
CA ALA A 20 -6.80 13.98 3.73
C ALA A 20 -6.46 12.48 3.72
N TRP A 21 -6.00 11.91 2.60
CA TRP A 21 -5.79 10.46 2.45
C TRP A 21 -4.74 9.90 3.42
N LEU A 22 -3.73 10.71 3.77
CA LEU A 22 -2.66 10.34 4.70
C LEU A 22 -2.92 10.79 6.14
N GLY A 23 -4.16 11.18 6.47
CA GLY A 23 -4.52 11.65 7.82
C GLY A 23 -4.04 13.07 8.16
N GLN A 24 -3.47 13.80 7.21
CA GLN A 24 -3.12 15.21 7.36
C GLN A 24 -4.36 16.08 7.13
N LEU A 25 -5.00 16.55 8.20
CA LEU A 25 -6.25 17.32 8.12
C LEU A 25 -6.03 18.79 7.77
N ASP A 26 -4.84 19.32 8.06
CA ASP A 26 -4.50 20.74 7.83
C ASP A 26 -4.07 21.01 6.38
N ARG A 27 -3.85 19.95 5.61
CA ARG A 27 -3.37 20.01 4.23
C ARG A 27 -4.56 19.89 3.28
N ARG A 28 -4.71 20.85 2.37
CA ARG A 28 -5.87 20.92 1.46
C ARG A 28 -5.54 20.48 0.04
N GLU A 29 -4.27 20.49 -0.33
CA GLU A 29 -3.80 20.12 -1.65
C GLU A 29 -3.72 18.60 -1.81
N PRO A 30 -4.02 18.05 -3.00
CA PRO A 30 -3.73 16.66 -3.31
C PRO A 30 -2.25 16.32 -3.10
N GLN A 31 -1.97 15.10 -2.65
CA GLN A 31 -0.64 14.63 -2.30
C GLN A 31 -0.03 13.85 -3.44
N ALA A 32 1.12 14.29 -3.95
CA ALA A 32 1.85 13.56 -4.96
C ALA A 32 2.41 12.24 -4.40
N TYR A 33 2.38 11.19 -5.20
CA TYR A 33 3.04 9.93 -4.91
C TYR A 33 3.79 9.41 -6.15
N VAL A 34 4.74 8.50 -5.94
CA VAL A 34 5.49 7.88 -7.05
C VAL A 34 5.10 6.42 -7.13
N GLN A 35 4.62 6.01 -8.30
CA GLN A 35 4.37 4.60 -8.58
C GLN A 35 5.70 3.90 -8.90
N VAL A 36 5.91 2.74 -8.31
CA VAL A 36 7.09 1.89 -8.51
C VAL A 36 6.67 0.52 -8.97
N ALA A 37 7.55 -0.25 -9.61
CA ALA A 37 7.25 -1.64 -9.92
C ALA A 37 6.91 -2.42 -8.63
N PRO A 38 5.82 -3.22 -8.61
CA PRO A 38 5.32 -3.90 -7.41
C PRO A 38 6.14 -5.17 -7.09
N LEU A 39 7.46 -5.02 -6.96
CA LEU A 39 8.44 -6.08 -6.72
C LEU A 39 8.92 -6.18 -5.26
N PRO A 40 9.12 -5.06 -4.52
CA PRO A 40 9.61 -5.15 -3.15
C PRO A 40 8.58 -5.75 -2.19
N VAL A 41 8.96 -6.79 -1.45
CA VAL A 41 8.15 -7.38 -0.36
C VAL A 41 8.60 -6.82 0.99
N VAL A 42 7.67 -6.47 1.87
CA VAL A 42 7.97 -5.92 3.21
C VAL A 42 7.18 -6.63 4.29
N ASP A 43 7.79 -6.77 5.47
CA ASP A 43 7.06 -7.09 6.69
C ASP A 43 6.44 -5.79 7.25
N MET A 44 5.18 -5.87 7.66
CA MET A 44 4.42 -4.74 8.21
C MET A 44 3.56 -5.18 9.39
N VAL A 45 3.31 -4.26 10.32
CA VAL A 45 2.36 -4.45 11.42
C VAL A 45 1.11 -3.64 11.13
N VAL A 46 -0.03 -4.29 11.30
CA VAL A 46 -1.37 -3.75 11.13
C VAL A 46 -2.19 -4.07 12.38
N ASP A 47 -3.22 -3.29 12.65
CA ASP A 47 -4.18 -3.63 13.69
C ASP A 47 -5.34 -4.48 13.15
N GLN A 48 -6.33 -4.76 14.01
CA GLN A 48 -7.48 -5.60 13.67
C GLN A 48 -8.58 -4.85 12.90
N ALA A 49 -8.45 -3.54 12.66
CA ALA A 49 -9.50 -2.75 12.03
C ALA A 49 -9.48 -2.94 10.50
N TYR A 50 -10.00 -4.08 10.03
CA TYR A 50 -10.12 -4.42 8.62
C TYR A 50 -11.56 -4.28 8.13
N GLU A 51 -11.77 -3.49 7.08
CA GLU A 51 -13.10 -3.23 6.53
C GLU A 51 -13.02 -3.04 5.00
N ARG A 52 -13.96 -3.64 4.25
CA ARG A 52 -14.06 -3.50 2.78
C ARG A 52 -12.73 -3.73 2.02
N GLY A 53 -11.97 -4.74 2.43
CA GLY A 53 -10.72 -5.11 1.73
C GLY A 53 -9.49 -4.31 2.13
N ARG A 54 -9.55 -3.46 3.17
CA ARG A 54 -8.42 -2.63 3.61
C ARG A 54 -8.34 -2.48 5.13
N TYR A 55 -7.14 -2.29 5.64
CA TYR A 55 -6.92 -1.81 7.01
C TYR A 55 -7.30 -0.33 7.10
N ARG A 56 -8.00 0.03 8.17
CA ARG A 56 -8.50 1.40 8.39
C ARG A 56 -7.47 2.32 9.03
N HIS A 57 -6.50 1.76 9.74
CA HIS A 57 -5.52 2.52 10.49
C HIS A 57 -4.12 2.40 9.86
N PRO A 58 -3.22 3.36 10.16
CA PRO A 58 -1.88 3.37 9.60
C PRO A 58 -1.14 2.06 9.86
N VAL A 59 -0.49 1.57 8.81
CA VAL A 59 0.36 0.40 8.86
C VAL A 59 1.78 0.81 9.22
N ARG A 60 2.45 0.02 10.06
CA ARG A 60 3.85 0.27 10.42
C ARG A 60 4.76 -0.64 9.59
N HIS A 61 5.63 -0.06 8.79
CA HIS A 61 6.72 -0.80 8.13
C HIS A 61 7.70 -1.36 9.19
N LEU A 62 8.09 -2.63 9.03
CA LEU A 62 9.11 -3.26 9.85
C LEU A 62 10.44 -3.40 9.10
N ARG A 63 10.44 -4.15 8.00
CA ARG A 63 11.66 -4.44 7.22
C ARG A 63 11.34 -4.86 5.79
N LEU A 64 12.32 -4.68 4.92
CA LEU A 64 12.32 -5.22 3.56
C LEU A 64 12.69 -6.73 3.58
N ARG A 65 11.97 -7.53 2.79
CA ARG A 65 12.20 -8.96 2.58
C ARG A 65 12.85 -9.19 1.22
N THR A 66 14.16 -8.94 1.15
CA THR A 66 14.94 -9.16 -0.08
C THR A 66 15.11 -10.63 -0.43
N ASP A 67 14.71 -11.52 0.48
CA ASP A 67 14.68 -12.96 0.34
C ASP A 67 13.39 -13.50 -0.29
N LEU A 68 12.39 -12.65 -0.55
CA LEU A 68 11.10 -13.03 -1.12
C LEU A 68 10.81 -12.30 -2.43
N ALA A 69 10.20 -13.00 -3.38
CA ALA A 69 9.51 -12.42 -4.53
C ALA A 69 8.00 -12.24 -4.22
N PRO A 70 7.28 -11.38 -4.96
CA PRO A 70 5.84 -11.22 -4.79
C PRO A 70 5.05 -12.53 -4.87
N ASP A 71 5.45 -13.43 -5.77
CA ASP A 71 4.79 -14.73 -5.98
C ASP A 71 4.97 -15.70 -4.81
N ASP A 72 5.92 -15.44 -3.91
CA ASP A 72 6.12 -16.23 -2.69
C ASP A 72 5.16 -15.83 -1.55
N VAL A 73 4.38 -14.76 -1.73
CA VAL A 73 3.47 -14.22 -0.72
C VAL A 73 2.04 -14.63 -1.04
N GLU A 74 1.41 -15.39 -0.15
CA GLU A 74 0.01 -15.77 -0.31
C GLU A 74 -0.91 -14.54 -0.29
N LEU A 75 -1.91 -14.54 -1.18
CA LEU A 75 -2.95 -13.52 -1.18
C LEU A 75 -3.67 -13.49 0.16
N TRP A 76 -3.64 -12.33 0.81
CA TRP A 76 -4.30 -12.12 2.11
C TRP A 76 -5.81 -12.41 2.01
N ARG A 77 -6.31 -13.26 2.91
CA ARG A 77 -7.73 -13.53 3.10
C ARG A 77 -8.12 -13.21 4.55
N PRO A 78 -8.98 -12.20 4.79
CA PRO A 78 -9.42 -11.90 6.14
C PRO A 78 -10.28 -13.05 6.69
N ALA A 79 -10.08 -13.41 7.95
CA ALA A 79 -10.95 -14.37 8.63
C ALA A 79 -12.39 -13.85 8.66
N GLY A 80 -13.35 -14.63 8.14
CA GLY A 80 -14.78 -14.28 8.16
C GLY A 80 -15.35 -13.68 6.87
N ALA A 81 -14.57 -13.52 5.81
CA ALA A 81 -15.13 -13.24 4.48
C ALA A 81 -15.78 -14.50 3.90
N ARG A 82 -17.10 -14.63 4.11
CA ARG A 82 -17.95 -15.58 3.40
C ARG A 82 -18.72 -14.86 2.29
#